data_AF-A0A850G460-F1
#
_entry.id   AF-A0A850G460-F1
#
_cell.length_a   1.000
_cell.length_b   1.000
_cell.length_c   1.000
_cell.angle_alpha   90.00
_cell.angle_beta   90.00
_cell.angle_gamma   90.00
#
_symmetry.space_group_name_H-M   'P 1'
#
loop_
_entity.id
_entity.type
_entity.pdbx_description
1 polymer ?
#
loop_
_entity_poly.entity_id
_entity_poly.type
_entity_poly.pdbx_seq_one_letter_code
_entity_poly.pdbx_strand_id
1 'polypeptide(L)'
;MSYWTKVLAVYGSVLIGAVSLTLACDPDYPSTGFRCRPSDGASACPDSKDYLCCSDDPAALDLNDLEAYVLPNYQNSNGTGTPLFSASANNLGTSGMCIESGTVPSDAAILTGAIGCPMPCNPTWGDSDISAVCGEGAVCCQTIELEPEDCALDPALGDNGCYRPVTGNDITNFGGLNVSTWLTTDHATHQDPLGKGCKTFVAATTLPDGVSESAVEEACYRRLSVADQRGFCLGATACPLDNPGYVDACDELNIANGLSGC
;
A
#
# COMPACT_ATOMS: atom_id res chain seq x y z
N MET A 1 25.84 85.16 8.79
CA MET A 1 26.29 83.93 8.09
C MET A 1 25.07 83.03 7.99
N SER A 2 24.30 83.05 6.90
CA SER A 2 24.52 82.22 5.68
C SER A 2 24.90 80.79 6.07
N TYR A 3 24.21 79.71 5.67
CA TYR A 3 23.44 79.47 4.44
C TYR A 3 22.87 78.03 4.51
N TRP A 4 21.81 77.71 3.75
CA TRP A 4 21.36 76.37 3.29
C TRP A 4 20.42 75.52 4.18
N THR A 5 19.13 75.70 3.92
CA THR A 5 18.17 74.71 3.38
C THR A 5 18.54 73.21 3.46
N LYS A 6 17.65 72.39 4.04
CA LYS A 6 16.97 71.29 3.32
C LYS A 6 15.78 70.73 4.10
N VAL A 7 14.70 70.62 3.34
CA VAL A 7 13.39 70.03 3.61
C VAL A 7 13.51 68.53 3.86
N LEU A 8 12.73 67.97 4.79
CA LEU A 8 11.98 66.72 4.60
C LEU A 8 11.01 66.51 5.77
N ALA A 9 9.74 66.79 5.48
CA ALA A 9 8.62 66.27 6.23
C ALA A 9 8.29 64.84 5.75
N VAL A 10 7.43 64.18 6.53
CA VAL A 10 6.51 63.10 6.16
C VAL A 10 6.86 61.71 6.71
N TYR A 11 6.11 61.38 7.77
CA TYR A 11 5.48 60.09 8.09
C TYR A 11 6.24 58.81 7.77
N GLY A 12 6.85 58.22 8.80
CA GLY A 12 7.14 56.79 8.87
C GLY A 12 6.16 56.11 9.82
N SER A 13 5.02 55.67 9.27
CA SER A 13 4.07 54.79 9.94
C SER A 13 4.78 53.51 10.39
N VAL A 14 4.61 53.15 11.67
CA VAL A 14 4.92 51.79 12.16
C VAL A 14 3.91 50.85 11.51
N LEU A 15 4.28 50.27 10.37
CA LEU A 15 3.65 49.07 9.87
C LEU A 15 4.58 47.92 10.23
N ILE A 16 4.18 47.18 11.27
CA ILE A 16 4.64 45.83 11.52
C ILE A 16 4.18 45.03 10.30
N GLY A 17 5.01 45.02 9.26
CA GLY A 17 4.91 44.03 8.21
C GLY A 17 5.28 42.71 8.83
N ALA A 18 4.28 41.95 9.28
CA ALA A 18 4.38 40.51 9.25
C ALA A 18 4.61 40.15 7.79
N VAL A 19 5.88 40.09 7.38
CA VAL A 19 6.25 39.33 6.20
C VAL A 19 5.90 37.91 6.60
N SER A 20 4.71 37.50 6.20
CA SER A 20 4.35 36.10 6.11
C SER A 20 5.49 35.45 5.35
N LEU A 21 6.35 34.75 6.08
CA LEU A 21 7.17 33.69 5.52
C LEU A 21 6.16 32.69 4.98
N THR A 22 5.68 32.92 3.76
CA THR A 22 5.32 31.83 2.87
C THR A 22 6.63 31.15 2.51
N LEU A 23 7.27 30.51 3.51
CA LEU A 23 7.82 29.20 3.25
C LEU A 23 6.61 28.44 2.75
N ALA A 24 6.51 28.32 1.43
CA ALA A 24 5.61 27.37 0.85
C ALA A 24 5.87 26.08 1.62
N CYS A 25 4.88 25.65 2.40
CA CYS A 25 4.69 24.24 2.65
C CYS A 25 4.52 23.63 1.27
N ASP A 26 5.62 23.43 0.57
CA ASP A 26 5.71 22.38 -0.41
C ASP A 26 5.94 21.16 0.48
N PRO A 27 4.91 20.37 0.81
CA PRO A 27 5.20 19.04 1.29
C PRO A 27 6.12 18.42 0.24
N ASP A 28 7.36 18.17 0.63
CA ASP A 28 8.26 17.30 -0.11
C ASP A 28 7.65 15.90 -0.01
N TYR A 29 6.60 15.66 -0.79
CA TYR A 29 6.02 14.34 -0.94
C TYR A 29 7.12 13.50 -1.59
N PRO A 30 7.64 12.47 -0.92
CA PRO A 30 8.75 11.69 -1.45
C PRO A 30 8.31 11.04 -2.75
N SER A 31 8.77 11.56 -3.89
CA SER A 31 8.77 10.95 -5.25
C SER A 31 7.52 10.18 -5.75
N THR A 32 6.38 10.35 -5.09
CA THR A 32 5.14 9.57 -5.28
C THR A 32 3.96 10.49 -4.99
N GLY A 33 2.96 10.53 -5.88
CA GLY A 33 1.94 11.59 -5.78
C GLY A 33 0.51 11.20 -6.11
N PHE A 34 0.23 10.05 -6.71
CA PHE A 34 -1.12 9.74 -7.18
C PHE A 34 -1.41 8.25 -7.14
N ARG A 35 -2.65 7.90 -6.74
CA ARG A 35 -3.16 6.53 -6.88
C ARG A 35 -3.26 6.18 -8.36
N CYS A 36 -2.92 4.94 -8.69
CA CYS A 36 -3.05 4.42 -10.04
C CYS A 36 -3.52 2.97 -10.00
N ARG A 37 -3.97 2.48 -11.15
CA ARG A 37 -4.30 1.07 -11.35
C ARG A 37 -3.27 0.46 -12.29
N PRO A 38 -2.37 -0.39 -11.79
CA PRO A 38 -1.36 -1.04 -12.62
C PRO A 38 -1.91 -1.76 -13.85
N SER A 39 -3.13 -2.31 -13.75
CA SER A 39 -3.88 -2.90 -14.87
C SER A 39 -4.18 -1.95 -16.03
N ASP A 40 -4.19 -0.64 -15.79
CA ASP A 40 -4.47 0.39 -16.79
C ASP A 40 -3.18 0.85 -17.52
N GLY A 41 -2.02 0.27 -17.16
CA GLY A 41 -0.73 0.48 -17.82
C GLY A 41 -0.15 1.89 -17.64
N ALA A 42 0.66 2.33 -18.59
CA ALA A 42 1.39 3.61 -18.51
C ALA A 42 0.46 4.84 -18.44
N SER A 43 -0.75 4.76 -19.01
CA SER A 43 -1.77 5.81 -18.93
C SER A 43 -2.42 5.96 -17.55
N ALA A 44 -2.10 5.08 -16.60
CA ALA A 44 -2.63 5.15 -15.24
C ALA A 44 -2.02 6.30 -14.43
N CYS A 45 -0.95 6.94 -14.93
CA CYS A 45 -0.25 8.02 -14.26
C CYS A 45 -0.28 9.32 -15.07
N PRO A 46 -0.09 10.49 -14.42
CA PRO A 46 -0.06 11.77 -15.11
C PRO A 46 1.06 11.84 -16.17
N ASP A 47 0.75 12.40 -17.33
CA ASP A 47 1.71 12.61 -18.43
C ASP A 47 2.77 13.70 -18.14
N SER A 48 2.73 14.33 -16.97
CA SER A 48 3.57 15.48 -16.63
C SER A 48 5.03 15.13 -16.36
N LYS A 49 5.32 13.86 -16.04
CA LYS A 49 6.67 13.29 -15.89
C LYS A 49 6.66 11.82 -16.31
N ASP A 50 7.85 11.21 -16.36
CA ASP A 50 8.02 9.77 -16.54
C ASP A 50 7.64 9.03 -15.24
N TYR A 51 6.34 8.77 -15.05
CA TYR A 51 5.85 7.97 -13.91
C TYR A 51 5.69 6.49 -14.28
N LEU A 52 5.93 5.63 -13.30
CA LEU A 52 5.61 4.20 -13.32
C LEU A 52 4.41 3.96 -12.41
N CYS A 53 3.41 3.23 -12.88
CA CYS A 53 2.34 2.76 -12.01
C CYS A 53 2.75 1.45 -11.33
N CYS A 54 3.10 1.55 -10.06
CA CYS A 54 3.66 0.47 -9.27
C CYS A 54 2.61 -0.09 -8.32
N SER A 55 2.33 -1.38 -8.41
CA SER A 55 1.45 -2.04 -7.45
C SER A 55 2.07 -1.99 -6.06
N ASP A 56 1.24 -1.74 -5.04
CA ASP A 56 1.59 -1.76 -3.61
C ASP A 56 1.25 -3.11 -2.95
N ASP A 57 1.05 -4.14 -3.76
CA ASP A 57 0.55 -5.43 -3.30
C ASP A 57 1.68 -6.48 -3.14
N PRO A 58 1.91 -6.96 -1.89
CA PRO A 58 2.94 -7.94 -1.58
C PRO A 58 2.48 -9.41 -1.70
N ALA A 59 1.23 -9.67 -2.09
CA ALA A 59 0.68 -11.02 -2.09
C ALA A 59 1.50 -11.96 -3.00
N ALA A 60 1.77 -13.16 -2.49
CA ALA A 60 2.58 -14.16 -3.17
C ALA A 60 2.11 -15.60 -2.91
N LEU A 61 2.42 -16.49 -3.84
CA LEU A 61 2.12 -17.92 -3.76
C LEU A 61 3.37 -18.80 -3.94
N ASP A 62 3.42 -19.91 -3.22
CA ASP A 62 4.26 -21.05 -3.58
C ASP A 62 3.40 -22.07 -4.32
N LEU A 63 3.71 -22.31 -5.60
CA LEU A 63 2.95 -23.25 -6.41
C LEU A 63 3.17 -24.71 -5.99
N ASN A 64 4.20 -24.99 -5.18
CA ASN A 64 4.47 -26.32 -4.63
C ASN A 64 3.82 -26.53 -3.26
N ASP A 65 3.40 -25.45 -2.59
CA ASP A 65 2.69 -25.48 -1.31
C ASP A 65 1.65 -24.35 -1.25
N LEU A 66 0.47 -24.64 -1.80
CA LEU A 66 -0.64 -23.68 -1.93
C LEU A 66 -1.25 -23.23 -0.59
N GLU A 67 -0.90 -23.89 0.50
CA GLU A 67 -1.34 -23.52 1.85
C GLU A 67 -0.31 -22.65 2.58
N ALA A 68 0.95 -22.62 2.13
CA ALA A 68 2.03 -21.90 2.80
C ALA A 68 1.98 -20.39 2.56
N TYR A 69 1.79 -19.60 3.62
CA TYR A 69 2.03 -18.16 3.59
C TYR A 69 3.51 -17.89 3.35
N VAL A 70 3.84 -17.28 2.21
CA VAL A 70 5.21 -17.06 1.74
C VAL A 70 5.44 -15.61 1.42
N LEU A 71 6.67 -15.15 1.64
CA LEU A 71 7.11 -13.81 1.28
C LEU A 71 7.35 -13.70 -0.23
N PRO A 72 7.03 -12.57 -0.88
CA PRO A 72 7.29 -12.37 -2.29
C PRO A 72 8.79 -12.37 -2.58
N ASN A 73 9.18 -13.17 -3.58
CA ASN A 73 10.52 -13.20 -4.12
C ASN A 73 10.71 -12.09 -5.15
N TYR A 74 11.34 -11.01 -4.71
CA TYR A 74 11.91 -9.98 -5.56
C TYR A 74 13.40 -10.27 -5.70
N GLN A 75 14.05 -9.89 -6.80
CA GLN A 75 15.44 -10.30 -7.09
C GLN A 75 16.47 -9.94 -6.01
N ASN A 76 16.20 -8.93 -5.19
CA ASN A 76 17.05 -8.49 -4.09
C ASN A 76 16.42 -8.80 -2.71
N SER A 77 15.36 -9.58 -2.65
CA SER A 77 14.73 -10.02 -1.41
C SER A 77 15.04 -11.49 -1.09
N ASN A 78 14.77 -11.89 0.14
CA ASN A 78 14.90 -13.28 0.61
C ASN A 78 13.55 -14.03 0.61
N GLY A 79 12.55 -13.53 -0.14
CA GLY A 79 11.28 -14.22 -0.29
C GLY A 79 11.37 -15.43 -1.21
N THR A 80 10.38 -16.32 -1.13
CA THR A 80 10.32 -17.57 -1.91
C THR A 80 9.09 -17.66 -2.81
N GLY A 81 8.05 -16.90 -2.50
CA GLY A 81 6.79 -16.91 -3.23
C GLY A 81 6.86 -16.14 -4.55
N THR A 82 6.05 -16.57 -5.52
CA THR A 82 5.82 -15.83 -6.76
C THR A 82 4.84 -14.68 -6.50
N PRO A 83 5.21 -13.41 -6.73
CA PRO A 83 4.30 -12.29 -6.54
C PRO A 83 3.07 -12.37 -7.46
N LEU A 84 1.88 -12.09 -6.92
CA LEU A 84 0.60 -12.21 -7.61
C LEU A 84 0.20 -10.96 -8.41
N PHE A 85 0.52 -9.78 -7.87
CA PHE A 85 0.04 -8.49 -8.42
C PHE A 85 1.16 -7.46 -8.58
N SER A 86 2.41 -7.86 -8.38
CA SER A 86 3.60 -7.02 -8.49
C SER A 86 4.69 -7.70 -9.32
N ALA A 87 5.84 -7.03 -9.50
CA ALA A 87 6.93 -7.49 -10.36
C ALA A 87 6.47 -7.85 -11.79
N SER A 88 6.62 -9.10 -12.24
CA SER A 88 6.17 -9.54 -13.57
C SER A 88 4.65 -9.58 -13.72
N ALA A 89 3.91 -9.63 -12.61
CA ALA A 89 2.46 -9.62 -12.57
C ALA A 89 1.87 -8.25 -12.20
N ASN A 90 2.68 -7.17 -12.27
CA ASN A 90 2.26 -5.83 -11.90
C ASN A 90 0.99 -5.38 -12.64
N ASN A 91 0.84 -5.74 -13.92
CA ASN A 91 -0.34 -5.40 -14.72
C ASN A 91 -1.63 -6.14 -14.30
N LEU A 92 -1.58 -7.02 -13.29
CA LEU A 92 -2.75 -7.65 -12.70
C LEU A 92 -3.30 -6.88 -11.50
N GLY A 93 -2.49 -5.99 -10.91
CA GLY A 93 -2.88 -5.20 -9.75
C GLY A 93 -3.90 -4.11 -10.07
N THR A 94 -4.84 -3.89 -9.15
CA THR A 94 -5.88 -2.83 -9.23
C THR A 94 -5.61 -1.67 -8.27
N SER A 95 -4.52 -1.75 -7.51
CA SER A 95 -4.08 -0.79 -6.51
C SER A 95 -2.59 -0.54 -6.70
N GLY A 96 -2.19 0.72 -6.61
CA GLY A 96 -0.81 1.13 -6.75
C GLY A 96 -0.64 2.65 -6.64
N MET A 97 0.62 3.07 -6.80
CA MET A 97 1.03 4.47 -6.75
C MET A 97 1.83 4.81 -8.01
N CYS A 98 1.66 6.04 -8.50
CA CYS A 98 2.54 6.64 -9.50
C CYS A 98 3.85 7.04 -8.84
N ILE A 99 4.92 6.37 -9.26
CA ILE A 99 6.28 6.58 -8.78
C ILE A 99 7.09 7.25 -9.89
N GLU A 100 7.75 8.36 -9.59
CA GLU A 100 8.59 9.03 -10.59
C GLU A 100 9.79 8.13 -10.94
N SER A 101 10.03 7.92 -12.22
CA SER A 101 11.09 7.03 -12.70
C SER A 101 12.46 7.48 -12.20
N GLY A 102 13.27 6.53 -11.72
CA GLY A 102 14.63 6.80 -11.25
C GLY A 102 14.73 7.39 -9.84
N THR A 103 13.61 7.53 -9.12
CA THR A 103 13.60 8.00 -7.73
C THR A 103 13.81 6.90 -6.70
N VAL A 104 13.48 5.65 -7.05
CA VAL A 104 13.72 4.49 -6.19
C VAL A 104 15.16 4.02 -6.38
N PRO A 105 15.98 3.98 -5.31
CA PRO A 105 17.32 3.41 -5.34
C PRO A 105 17.31 1.96 -5.85
N SER A 106 18.33 1.55 -6.60
CA SER A 106 18.36 0.23 -7.26
C SER A 106 18.36 -0.97 -6.30
N ASP A 107 18.84 -0.77 -5.08
CA ASP A 107 18.81 -1.76 -3.99
C ASP A 107 17.42 -1.91 -3.36
N ALA A 108 16.59 -0.86 -3.42
CA ALA A 108 15.20 -0.87 -2.96
C ALA A 108 14.17 -1.06 -4.10
N ALA A 109 14.63 -1.17 -5.34
CA ALA A 109 13.78 -1.29 -6.53
C ALA A 109 13.59 -2.74 -6.97
N ILE A 110 12.42 -3.03 -7.52
CA ILE A 110 12.17 -4.21 -8.35
C ILE A 110 13.05 -4.12 -9.60
N LEU A 111 13.73 -5.23 -9.92
CA LEU A 111 14.68 -5.32 -11.03
C LEU A 111 14.19 -6.15 -12.22
N THR A 112 12.98 -6.75 -12.15
CA THR A 112 12.37 -7.51 -13.26
C THR A 112 10.85 -7.36 -13.28
N GLY A 113 10.28 -7.26 -14.48
CA GLY A 113 8.88 -6.93 -14.68
C GLY A 113 8.65 -5.43 -14.50
N ALA A 114 8.19 -5.02 -13.31
CA ALA A 114 7.98 -3.63 -12.92
C ALA A 114 9.28 -2.93 -12.50
N ILE A 115 10.25 -2.86 -13.41
CA ILE A 115 11.59 -2.32 -13.14
C ILE A 115 11.51 -0.87 -12.65
N GLY A 116 12.17 -0.58 -11.52
CA GLY A 116 12.22 0.76 -10.94
C GLY A 116 11.06 1.07 -9.97
N CYS A 117 10.09 0.17 -9.82
CA CYS A 117 9.10 0.26 -8.77
C CYS A 117 9.71 -0.08 -7.40
N PRO A 118 9.25 0.55 -6.30
CA PRO A 118 9.63 0.12 -4.96
C PRO A 118 9.08 -1.29 -4.68
N MET A 119 9.76 -2.04 -3.82
CA MET A 119 9.29 -3.36 -3.42
C MET A 119 8.02 -3.25 -2.55
N PRO A 120 6.92 -3.91 -2.94
CA PRO A 120 5.76 -4.02 -2.08
C PRO A 120 6.05 -4.82 -0.82
N CYS A 121 5.39 -4.47 0.26
CA CYS A 121 5.49 -5.17 1.53
C CYS A 121 4.16 -5.08 2.28
N ASN A 122 3.99 -5.95 3.28
CA ASN A 122 2.84 -5.92 4.16
C ASN A 122 3.27 -5.31 5.51
N PRO A 123 2.68 -4.19 5.94
CA PRO A 123 3.07 -3.52 7.19
C PRO A 123 2.64 -4.30 8.45
N THR A 124 1.82 -5.33 8.32
CA THR A 124 1.43 -6.24 9.42
C THR A 124 2.41 -7.41 9.61
N TRP A 125 3.41 -7.57 8.72
CA TRP A 125 4.45 -8.57 8.88
C TRP A 125 5.34 -8.29 10.09
N GLY A 126 5.93 -9.34 10.65
CA GLY A 126 6.96 -9.20 11.68
C GLY A 126 8.26 -8.61 11.13
N ASP A 127 9.07 -8.01 12.01
CA ASP A 127 10.34 -7.37 11.65
C ASP A 127 11.28 -8.26 10.81
N SER A 128 11.30 -9.57 11.07
CA SER A 128 12.12 -10.53 10.32
C SER A 128 11.67 -10.64 8.86
N ASP A 129 10.37 -10.62 8.62
CA ASP A 129 9.77 -10.78 7.30
C ASP A 129 9.87 -9.48 6.51
N ILE A 130 9.66 -8.33 7.18
CA ILE A 130 9.95 -7.01 6.62
C ILE A 130 11.43 -6.94 6.25
N SER A 131 12.35 -7.32 7.14
CA SER A 131 13.79 -7.30 6.83
C SER A 131 14.15 -8.26 5.71
N ALA A 132 13.46 -9.39 5.57
CA ALA A 132 13.68 -10.34 4.48
C ALA A 132 13.22 -9.78 3.12
N VAL A 133 12.15 -9.00 3.08
CA VAL A 133 11.61 -8.42 1.84
C VAL A 133 12.24 -7.07 1.51
N CYS A 134 12.29 -6.17 2.48
CA CYS A 134 12.71 -4.78 2.34
C CYS A 134 14.19 -4.53 2.59
N GLY A 135 14.91 -5.50 3.16
CA GLY A 135 16.28 -5.32 3.64
C GLY A 135 16.37 -4.82 5.08
N GLU A 136 17.55 -4.99 5.68
CA GLU A 136 17.80 -4.60 7.07
C GLU A 136 17.64 -3.09 7.28
N GLY A 137 16.90 -2.70 8.32
CA GLY A 137 16.69 -1.30 8.70
C GLY A 137 15.68 -0.54 7.84
N ALA A 138 15.05 -1.20 6.86
CA ALA A 138 13.91 -0.64 6.13
C ALA A 138 12.61 -0.78 6.94
N VAL A 139 11.65 0.10 6.66
CA VAL A 139 10.29 0.04 7.19
C VAL A 139 9.31 -0.28 6.08
N CYS A 140 8.25 -1.01 6.41
CA CYS A 140 7.13 -1.21 5.50
C CYS A 140 6.03 -0.20 5.78
N CYS A 141 5.68 0.63 4.79
CA CYS A 141 4.72 1.70 5.00
C CYS A 141 3.47 1.53 4.16
N GLN A 142 2.34 1.53 4.84
CA GLN A 142 1.03 1.47 4.24
C GLN A 142 0.82 2.65 3.28
N THR A 143 0.28 2.38 2.09
CA THR A 143 0.10 3.38 1.02
C THR A 143 -1.29 4.01 0.99
N ILE A 144 -2.26 3.39 1.66
CA ILE A 144 -3.67 3.80 1.67
C ILE A 144 -4.31 3.35 2.97
N GLU A 145 -5.14 4.19 3.57
CA GLU A 145 -5.86 3.87 4.81
C GLU A 145 -7.00 2.88 4.56
N LEU A 146 -7.44 2.19 5.62
CA LEU A 146 -8.67 1.39 5.60
C LEU A 146 -9.91 2.29 5.58
N GLU A 147 -10.98 1.79 5.00
CA GLU A 147 -12.32 2.36 5.17
C GLU A 147 -13.21 1.40 6.00
N PRO A 148 -14.31 1.89 6.62
CA PRO A 148 -15.19 1.04 7.42
C PRO A 148 -15.73 -0.20 6.67
N GLU A 149 -15.91 -0.10 5.35
CA GLU A 149 -16.34 -1.18 4.46
C GLU A 149 -15.31 -2.32 4.34
N ASP A 150 -14.05 -2.07 4.71
CA ASP A 150 -12.98 -3.05 4.68
C ASP A 150 -12.92 -3.91 5.95
N CYS A 151 -13.85 -3.71 6.90
CA CYS A 151 -13.84 -4.35 8.21
C CYS A 151 -14.95 -5.41 8.35
N ALA A 152 -14.63 -6.54 8.99
CA ALA A 152 -15.59 -7.55 9.40
C ALA A 152 -15.52 -7.80 10.91
N LEU A 153 -16.68 -7.99 11.54
CA LEU A 153 -16.77 -8.38 12.94
C LEU A 153 -16.41 -9.87 13.08
N ASP A 154 -15.26 -10.14 13.70
CA ASP A 154 -14.80 -11.48 14.03
C ASP A 154 -15.21 -11.84 15.46
N PRO A 155 -16.18 -12.76 15.65
CA PRO A 155 -16.65 -13.16 16.97
C PRO A 155 -15.63 -13.97 17.78
N ALA A 156 -14.53 -14.41 17.17
CA ALA A 156 -13.46 -15.15 17.86
C ALA A 156 -12.43 -14.22 18.53
N LEU A 157 -12.49 -12.92 18.28
CA LEU A 157 -11.61 -11.91 18.84
C LEU A 157 -12.27 -11.14 19.99
N GLY A 158 -11.46 -10.68 20.94
CA GLY A 158 -11.93 -9.90 22.09
C GLY A 158 -12.99 -10.59 22.95
N ASP A 159 -13.65 -9.80 23.80
CA ASP A 159 -14.63 -10.31 24.75
C ASP A 159 -15.99 -10.61 24.10
N ASN A 160 -16.35 -9.85 23.06
CA ASN A 160 -17.65 -9.91 22.38
C ASN A 160 -17.53 -9.84 20.85
N GLY A 161 -16.38 -10.20 20.29
CA GLY A 161 -16.04 -9.95 18.90
C GLY A 161 -15.29 -8.63 18.71
N CYS A 162 -14.47 -8.56 17.67
CA CYS A 162 -13.79 -7.33 17.23
C CYS A 162 -13.89 -7.17 15.72
N TYR A 163 -14.10 -5.95 15.26
CA TYR A 163 -13.87 -5.59 13.87
C TYR A 163 -12.38 -5.71 13.58
N ARG A 164 -12.07 -6.39 12.47
CA ARG A 164 -10.72 -6.48 11.90
C ARG A 164 -10.80 -6.33 10.38
N PRO A 165 -9.67 -6.02 9.72
CA PRO A 165 -9.63 -6.00 8.26
C PRO A 165 -10.07 -7.34 7.66
N VAL A 166 -10.80 -7.27 6.55
CA VAL A 166 -11.23 -8.46 5.81
C VAL A 166 -10.06 -9.02 5.00
N THR A 167 -9.94 -10.34 5.02
CA THR A 167 -8.96 -11.09 4.23
C THR A 167 -9.67 -12.01 3.24
N GLY A 168 -8.91 -12.56 2.30
CA GLY A 168 -9.37 -13.54 1.34
C GLY A 168 -9.94 -14.81 1.97
N ASN A 169 -9.52 -15.14 3.20
CA ASN A 169 -10.10 -16.26 3.95
C ASN A 169 -11.57 -16.01 4.32
N ASP A 170 -11.99 -14.75 4.44
CA ASP A 170 -13.36 -14.39 4.78
C ASP A 170 -14.34 -14.51 3.60
N ILE A 171 -13.83 -14.83 2.40
CA ILE A 171 -14.63 -15.19 1.23
C ILE A 171 -15.39 -16.48 1.53
N THR A 172 -16.63 -16.55 1.05
CA THR A 172 -17.52 -17.71 1.26
C THR A 172 -16.85 -19.02 0.80
N ASN A 173 -16.71 -19.97 1.73
CA ASN A 173 -16.05 -21.28 1.60
C ASN A 173 -14.51 -21.28 1.66
N PHE A 174 -13.86 -20.20 2.12
CA PHE A 174 -12.40 -20.06 2.16
C PHE A 174 -11.79 -20.23 3.56
N GLY A 175 -12.59 -20.67 4.54
CA GLY A 175 -12.11 -21.09 5.86
C GLY A 175 -12.11 -20.00 6.93
N GLY A 176 -12.43 -18.76 6.58
CA GLY A 176 -12.62 -17.64 7.52
C GLY A 176 -14.10 -17.40 7.86
N LEU A 177 -14.48 -16.13 8.00
CA LEU A 177 -15.80 -15.74 8.52
C LEU A 177 -16.98 -15.99 7.56
N ASN A 178 -16.72 -16.22 6.27
CA ASN A 178 -17.76 -16.33 5.22
C ASN A 178 -18.68 -15.09 5.16
N VAL A 179 -18.09 -13.90 5.27
CA VAL A 179 -18.80 -12.61 5.29
C VAL A 179 -18.62 -11.80 4.01
N SER A 180 -17.76 -12.27 3.10
CA SER A 180 -17.50 -11.60 1.82
C SER A 180 -17.74 -12.53 0.63
N THR A 181 -18.11 -11.90 -0.50
CA THR A 181 -18.11 -12.53 -1.83
C THR A 181 -17.08 -11.90 -2.76
N TRP A 182 -16.28 -10.97 -2.23
CA TRP A 182 -15.26 -10.22 -2.95
C TRP A 182 -15.77 -9.45 -4.18
N LEU A 183 -17.04 -9.04 -4.16
CA LEU A 183 -17.63 -8.20 -5.20
C LEU A 183 -17.06 -6.79 -5.12
N THR A 184 -17.12 -6.03 -6.23
CA THR A 184 -16.63 -4.64 -6.33
C THR A 184 -17.18 -3.66 -5.30
N THR A 185 -18.26 -4.04 -4.61
CA THR A 185 -18.96 -3.20 -3.61
C THR A 185 -18.79 -3.74 -2.19
N ASP A 186 -18.12 -4.88 -2.01
CA ASP A 186 -18.01 -5.52 -0.70
C ASP A 186 -17.03 -4.76 0.20
N HIS A 187 -15.96 -4.20 -0.39
CA HIS A 187 -14.88 -3.52 0.31
C HIS A 187 -14.40 -2.32 -0.52
N ALA A 188 -14.02 -1.23 0.13
CA ALA A 188 -13.58 -0.02 -0.55
C ALA A 188 -12.18 -0.18 -1.13
N THR A 189 -11.31 -0.90 -0.42
CA THR A 189 -9.89 -0.98 -0.74
C THR A 189 -9.42 -2.38 -1.09
N HIS A 190 -10.30 -3.38 -1.22
CA HIS A 190 -9.90 -4.74 -1.55
C HIS A 190 -9.01 -4.87 -2.79
N GLN A 191 -8.06 -5.79 -2.70
CA GLN A 191 -7.24 -6.25 -3.82
C GLN A 191 -8.11 -7.01 -4.82
N ASP A 192 -7.91 -6.80 -6.12
CA ASP A 192 -8.52 -7.63 -7.18
C ASP A 192 -10.04 -7.91 -7.05
N PRO A 193 -10.90 -6.88 -7.15
CA PRO A 193 -12.36 -7.06 -7.20
C PRO A 193 -12.78 -8.13 -8.21
N LEU A 194 -13.65 -9.06 -7.77
CA LEU A 194 -14.15 -10.20 -8.57
C LEU A 194 -13.08 -11.24 -8.95
N GLY A 195 -11.87 -11.14 -8.41
CA GLY A 195 -10.83 -12.14 -8.59
C GLY A 195 -10.25 -12.20 -10.01
N LYS A 196 -10.28 -11.09 -10.75
CA LYS A 196 -9.89 -11.07 -12.18
C LYS A 196 -8.40 -11.27 -12.37
N GLY A 197 -7.59 -10.62 -11.55
CA GLY A 197 -6.14 -10.79 -11.51
C GLY A 197 -5.76 -12.21 -11.14
N CYS A 198 -6.38 -12.81 -10.12
CA CYS A 198 -6.17 -14.21 -9.77
C CYS A 198 -6.48 -15.18 -10.92
N LYS A 199 -7.63 -15.03 -11.58
CA LYS A 199 -7.98 -15.85 -12.77
C LYS A 199 -6.97 -15.69 -13.89
N THR A 200 -6.50 -14.46 -14.12
CA THR A 200 -5.52 -14.16 -15.16
C THR A 200 -4.14 -14.74 -14.80
N PHE A 201 -3.75 -14.67 -13.53
CA PHE A 201 -2.51 -15.26 -13.02
C PHE A 201 -2.51 -16.78 -13.24
N VAL A 202 -3.59 -17.47 -12.84
CA VAL A 202 -3.73 -18.92 -13.02
C VAL A 202 -3.64 -19.31 -14.49
N ALA A 203 -4.35 -18.61 -15.38
CA ALA A 203 -4.33 -18.87 -16.81
C ALA A 203 -2.95 -18.64 -17.46
N ALA A 204 -2.12 -17.78 -16.89
CA ALA A 204 -0.77 -17.48 -17.36
C ALA A 204 0.31 -18.36 -16.71
N THR A 205 -0.02 -19.08 -15.64
CA THR A 205 0.95 -19.84 -14.83
C THR A 205 1.12 -21.25 -15.37
N THR A 206 2.37 -21.69 -15.49
CA THR A 206 2.66 -23.11 -15.72
C THR A 206 2.53 -23.86 -14.41
N LEU A 207 1.54 -24.75 -14.32
CA LEU A 207 1.22 -25.47 -13.09
C LEU A 207 2.15 -26.68 -12.88
N PRO A 208 2.57 -26.96 -11.62
CA PRO A 208 3.24 -28.21 -11.28
C PRO A 208 2.35 -29.44 -11.53
N ASP A 209 2.98 -30.60 -11.70
CA ASP A 209 2.27 -31.87 -11.89
C ASP A 209 1.33 -32.16 -10.71
N GLY A 210 0.06 -32.43 -11.01
CA GLY A 210 -0.95 -32.77 -10.00
C GLY A 210 -1.62 -31.57 -9.31
N VAL A 211 -1.23 -30.34 -9.64
CA VAL A 211 -1.88 -29.12 -9.17
C VAL A 211 -2.96 -28.69 -10.17
N SER A 212 -4.20 -28.46 -9.72
CA SER A 212 -5.28 -27.98 -10.57
C SER A 212 -5.33 -26.45 -10.63
N GLU A 213 -5.82 -25.91 -11.75
CA GLU A 213 -6.11 -24.46 -11.89
C GLU A 213 -7.00 -23.96 -10.76
N SER A 214 -8.05 -24.72 -10.42
CA SER A 214 -8.96 -24.36 -9.33
C SER A 214 -8.27 -24.25 -7.97
N ALA A 215 -7.30 -25.12 -7.68
CA ALA A 215 -6.58 -25.08 -6.42
C ALA A 215 -5.68 -23.84 -6.34
N VAL A 216 -5.04 -23.45 -7.45
CA VAL A 216 -4.24 -22.22 -7.50
C VAL A 216 -5.11 -20.97 -7.45
N GLU A 217 -6.27 -20.98 -8.11
CA GLU A 217 -7.24 -19.89 -8.03
C GLU A 217 -7.72 -19.70 -6.58
N GLU A 218 -8.08 -20.79 -5.90
CA GLU A 218 -8.47 -20.75 -4.50
C GLU A 218 -7.32 -20.26 -3.59
N ALA A 219 -6.10 -20.72 -3.83
CA ALA A 219 -4.92 -20.26 -3.10
C ALA A 219 -4.68 -18.77 -3.31
N CYS A 220 -4.84 -18.27 -4.54
CA CYS A 220 -4.71 -16.85 -4.87
C CYS A 220 -5.75 -16.01 -4.11
N TYR A 221 -7.02 -16.45 -4.11
CA TYR A 221 -8.07 -15.76 -3.34
C TYR A 221 -7.77 -15.70 -1.85
N ARG A 222 -7.21 -16.75 -1.24
CA ARG A 222 -6.78 -16.71 0.18
C ARG A 222 -5.68 -15.68 0.47
N ARG A 223 -4.97 -15.20 -0.54
CA ARG A 223 -3.96 -14.13 -0.41
C ARG A 223 -4.48 -12.74 -0.63
N LEU A 224 -5.74 -12.60 -1.03
CA LEU A 224 -6.35 -11.29 -1.16
C LEU A 224 -6.51 -10.65 0.22
N SER A 225 -6.39 -9.33 0.27
CA SER A 225 -6.57 -8.53 1.47
C SER A 225 -7.16 -7.17 1.10
N VAL A 226 -7.31 -6.32 2.12
CA VAL A 226 -7.63 -4.91 1.98
C VAL A 226 -6.36 -4.07 2.22
N ALA A 227 -6.54 -2.76 2.39
CA ALA A 227 -5.45 -1.79 2.49
C ALA A 227 -4.42 -2.05 3.59
N ASP A 228 -4.80 -2.69 4.70
CA ASP A 228 -3.93 -2.94 5.85
C ASP A 228 -2.68 -3.74 5.52
N GLN A 229 -2.73 -4.58 4.47
CA GLN A 229 -1.60 -5.43 4.09
C GLN A 229 -0.85 -4.93 2.85
N ARG A 230 -1.05 -3.67 2.45
CA ARG A 230 -0.42 -3.09 1.26
C ARG A 230 0.44 -1.91 1.59
N GLY A 231 1.67 -1.94 1.11
CA GLY A 231 2.68 -0.96 1.45
C GLY A 231 3.88 -1.01 0.52
N PHE A 232 4.80 -0.09 0.75
CA PHE A 232 6.13 -0.10 0.12
C PHE A 232 7.24 -0.11 1.16
N CYS A 233 8.33 -0.80 0.81
CA CYS A 233 9.58 -0.75 1.54
C CYS A 233 10.21 0.64 1.40
N LEU A 234 10.47 1.30 2.53
CA LEU A 234 11.16 2.58 2.58
C LEU A 234 12.45 2.47 3.39
N GLY A 235 13.53 3.06 2.90
CA GLY A 235 14.80 3.23 3.63
C GLY A 235 14.74 4.30 4.72
N ALA A 236 13.64 4.38 5.46
CA ALA A 236 13.38 5.34 6.51
C ALA A 236 13.29 4.65 7.87
N THR A 237 13.39 5.41 8.97
CA THR A 237 13.21 4.88 10.33
C THR A 237 11.76 4.89 10.80
N ALA A 238 10.87 5.55 10.06
CA ALA A 238 9.44 5.66 10.36
C ALA A 238 8.67 5.93 9.06
N CYS A 239 7.38 5.61 9.04
CA CYS A 239 6.53 5.90 7.89
C CYS A 239 6.20 7.39 7.81
N PRO A 240 6.21 8.00 6.62
CA PRO A 240 5.94 9.44 6.48
C PRO A 240 4.56 9.86 6.99
N LEU A 241 3.60 8.94 6.97
CA LEU A 241 2.22 9.15 7.43
C LEU A 241 1.97 8.54 8.82
N ASP A 242 3.01 8.04 9.49
CA ASP A 242 2.86 7.50 10.84
C ASP A 242 2.45 8.61 11.81
N ASN A 243 1.25 8.50 12.36
CA ASN A 243 0.72 9.41 13.34
C ASN A 243 0.38 8.61 14.60
N PRO A 244 1.04 8.88 15.74
CA PRO A 244 0.80 8.14 16.99
C PRO A 244 -0.64 8.20 17.51
N GLY A 245 -1.45 9.16 17.04
CA GLY A 245 -2.88 9.27 17.37
C GLY A 245 -3.81 8.76 16.28
N TYR A 246 -3.29 8.18 15.20
CA TYR A 246 -4.10 7.52 14.19
C TYR A 246 -4.75 6.27 14.77
N VAL A 247 -6.01 6.07 14.43
CA VAL A 247 -6.81 4.90 14.74
C VAL A 247 -7.39 4.46 13.41
N ASP A 248 -7.19 3.21 13.03
CA ASP A 248 -7.72 2.74 11.75
C ASP A 248 -9.24 2.57 11.80
N ALA A 249 -9.86 2.45 10.62
CA ALA A 249 -11.32 2.38 10.52
C ALA A 249 -11.95 1.20 11.28
N CYS A 250 -11.24 0.07 11.39
CA CYS A 250 -11.75 -1.10 12.12
C CYS A 250 -11.69 -0.86 13.63
N ASP A 251 -10.62 -0.23 14.13
CA ASP A 251 -10.52 0.19 15.52
C ASP A 251 -11.50 1.30 15.87
N GLU A 252 -11.74 2.26 14.96
CA GLU A 252 -12.80 3.25 15.13
C GLU A 252 -14.18 2.59 15.28
N LEU A 253 -14.46 1.54 14.50
CA LEU A 253 -15.68 0.73 14.64
C LEU A 253 -15.71 0.00 15.99
N ASN A 254 -14.59 -0.56 16.45
CA ASN A 254 -14.51 -1.21 17.78
C ASN A 254 -14.87 -0.22 18.89
N ILE A 255 -14.28 0.98 18.87
CA ILE A 255 -14.54 2.05 19.83
C ILE A 255 -16.00 2.50 19.76
N ALA A 256 -16.51 2.76 18.56
CA ALA A 256 -17.88 3.25 18.35
C ALA A 256 -18.94 2.25 18.84
N ASN A 257 -18.66 0.95 18.78
CA ASN A 257 -19.55 -0.11 19.24
C ASN A 257 -19.29 -0.54 20.69
N GLY A 258 -18.32 0.07 21.39
CA GLY A 258 -17.96 -0.27 22.76
C GLY A 258 -17.42 -1.69 22.91
N LEU A 259 -16.75 -2.20 21.88
CA LEU A 259 -16.08 -3.49 21.90
C LEU A 259 -14.75 -3.39 22.65
N SER A 260 -14.39 -4.44 23.38
CA SER A 260 -13.20 -4.51 24.23
C SER A 260 -12.47 -5.83 24.08
N GLY A 261 -11.18 -5.84 24.42
CA GLY A 261 -10.30 -7.00 24.19
C GLY A 261 -9.86 -7.15 22.74
N CYS A 262 -10.18 -6.15 21.91
CA CYS A 262 -9.46 -5.76 20.72
C CYS A 262 -8.16 -5.06 21.20
#